data_AF-A0A9W3AT35-F1
#
_entry.id   AF-A0A9W3AT35-F1
#
_cell.length_a   1.000
_cell.length_b   1.000
_cell.length_c   1.000
_cell.angle_alpha   90.00
_cell.angle_beta   90.00
_cell.angle_gamma   90.00
#
_symmetry.space_group_name_H-M   'P 1'
#
loop_
_entity.id
_entity.type
_entity.pdbx_description
1 polymer ?
#
loop_
_entity_poly.entity_id
_entity_poly.type
_entity_poly.pdbx_seq_one_letter_code
_entity_poly.pdbx_strand_id
1 'polypeptide(L)'
;MYTLLLDNDGVSDIPRRLRNFDIDIFQQDPRQLANFPNITGNLCYHQTSSAGNETYLYNCTAPVVGRYIRLIVRLSNINYLHVCEIEVLVSGSRFEESYFNKKANTQLTETPLDTLVVNSQNDCLQECLGRRSSTYCTAFNWVTSSRSCQLFSVNPFLDLTGKLTSVVGTHFYSEYNLLL
;
A
#
# COMPACT_ATOMS: atom_id res chain seq x y z
N MET A 1 -6.33 7.92 -6.68
CA MET A 1 -5.72 8.06 -5.35
C MET A 1 -4.31 7.51 -5.45
N TYR A 2 -3.39 7.94 -4.60
CA TYR A 2 -2.00 7.47 -4.50
C TYR A 2 -1.68 7.53 -3.01
N THR A 3 -0.96 6.54 -2.47
CA THR A 3 -0.72 6.38 -1.03
C THR A 3 0.68 5.86 -0.84
N LEU A 4 1.47 6.55 -0.01
CA LEU A 4 2.88 6.27 0.23
C LEU A 4 3.08 5.75 1.65
N LEU A 5 3.38 4.47 1.83
CA LEU A 5 3.71 3.91 3.14
C LEU A 5 5.19 4.04 3.41
N LEU A 6 5.55 4.45 4.62
CA LEU A 6 6.93 4.60 5.05
C LEU A 6 7.09 3.76 6.31
N ASP A 7 7.84 2.66 6.22
CA ASP A 7 8.28 1.90 7.39
C ASP A 7 9.59 2.48 7.92
N ASN A 8 9.92 2.32 9.21
CA ASN A 8 11.13 2.88 9.79
C ASN A 8 11.69 1.95 10.88
N ASP A 9 12.85 1.33 10.59
CA ASP A 9 13.56 0.38 11.47
C ASP A 9 14.26 1.05 12.68
N GLY A 10 13.50 1.74 13.53
CA GLY A 10 13.87 1.98 14.93
C GLY A 10 15.09 2.87 15.23
N VAL A 11 15.72 3.54 14.25
CA VAL A 11 16.85 4.46 14.50
C VAL A 11 16.34 5.87 14.79
N SER A 12 16.58 6.36 16.01
CA SER A 12 15.86 7.47 16.66
C SER A 12 16.06 8.90 16.09
N ASP A 13 16.52 9.07 14.85
CA ASP A 13 16.78 10.41 14.25
C ASP A 13 16.43 10.53 12.76
N ILE A 14 15.85 9.48 12.18
CA ILE A 14 15.36 9.42 10.78
C ILE A 14 13.98 10.09 10.58
N PRO A 15 13.00 9.96 11.50
CA PRO A 15 11.63 10.42 11.28
C PRO A 15 11.50 11.93 11.02
N ARG A 16 12.38 12.75 11.63
CA ARG A 16 12.41 14.20 11.42
C ARG A 16 12.84 14.65 10.03
N ARG A 17 13.30 13.73 9.18
CA ARG A 17 13.95 14.03 7.89
C ARG A 17 12.99 14.04 6.72
N LEU A 18 11.86 13.34 6.81
CA LEU A 18 10.83 13.41 5.78
C LEU A 18 9.89 14.59 6.03
N ARG A 19 10.36 15.77 5.63
CA ARG A 19 9.64 17.04 5.64
C ARG A 19 10.01 17.83 4.41
N ASN A 20 9.20 18.82 4.04
CA ASN A 20 9.44 19.67 2.87
C ASN A 20 9.66 18.85 1.60
N PHE A 21 8.71 17.96 1.32
CA PHE A 21 8.75 17.13 0.13
C PHE A 21 7.54 17.32 -0.78
N ASP A 22 7.78 17.11 -2.07
CA ASP A 22 6.78 17.11 -3.13
C ASP A 22 6.62 15.69 -3.68
N ILE A 23 5.39 15.28 -3.94
CA ILE A 23 5.07 14.08 -4.72
C ILE A 23 4.56 14.55 -6.07
N ASP A 24 5.33 14.28 -7.13
CA ASP A 24 4.98 14.60 -8.50
C ASP A 24 4.60 13.35 -9.28
N ILE A 25 3.63 13.48 -10.18
CA ILE A 25 3.18 12.41 -11.06
C ILE A 25 3.41 12.82 -12.52
N PHE A 26 3.98 11.91 -13.30
CA PHE A 26 4.26 12.07 -14.72
C PHE A 26 3.60 10.98 -15.56
N GLN A 27 3.20 11.34 -16.77
CA GLN A 27 2.66 10.39 -17.75
C GLN A 27 3.75 9.52 -18.39
N GLN A 28 4.92 10.09 -18.63
CA GLN A 28 6.09 9.43 -19.17
C GLN A 28 7.27 9.52 -18.20
N ASP A 29 8.29 8.69 -18.40
CA ASP A 29 9.46 8.68 -17.54
C ASP A 29 10.15 10.06 -17.57
N PRO A 30 10.17 10.80 -16.45
CA PRO A 30 10.72 12.16 -16.44
C PRO A 30 12.23 12.17 -16.69
N ARG A 31 12.94 11.05 -16.49
CA ARG A 31 14.39 10.94 -16.76
C ARG A 31 14.73 11.00 -18.24
N GLN A 32 13.74 10.77 -19.12
CA GLN A 32 13.89 10.85 -20.56
C GLN A 32 13.56 12.25 -21.12
N LEU A 33 13.15 13.19 -20.26
CA LEU A 33 12.81 14.55 -20.66
C LEU A 33 14.06 15.44 -20.63
N ALA A 34 14.22 16.28 -21.66
CA ALA A 34 15.43 17.09 -21.89
C ALA A 34 15.82 18.00 -20.71
N ASN A 35 14.85 18.40 -19.87
CA ASN A 35 15.06 19.33 -18.76
C ASN A 35 15.12 18.64 -17.39
N PHE A 36 15.31 17.32 -17.33
CA PHE A 36 15.47 16.62 -16.07
C PHE A 36 16.77 17.03 -15.34
N PRO A 37 16.77 17.25 -14.00
CA PRO A 37 15.66 17.10 -13.05
C PRO A 37 14.78 18.34 -12.88
N ASN A 38 15.09 19.46 -13.54
CA ASN A 38 14.40 20.76 -13.48
C ASN A 38 13.08 20.80 -14.27
N ILE A 39 12.34 19.71 -14.24
CA ILE A 39 10.97 19.61 -14.73
C ILE A 39 10.06 19.37 -13.54
N THR A 40 8.84 19.90 -13.58
CA THR A 40 7.82 19.65 -12.54
C THR A 40 6.73 18.78 -13.14
N GLY A 41 6.31 17.75 -12.40
CA GLY A 41 5.19 16.91 -12.80
C GLY A 41 3.86 17.55 -12.43
N ASN A 42 2.78 16.77 -12.51
CA ASN A 42 1.54 17.16 -11.85
C ASN A 42 1.72 16.94 -10.35
N LEU A 43 1.71 18.02 -9.58
CA LEU A 43 1.85 17.96 -8.12
C LEU A 43 0.66 17.20 -7.53
N CYS A 44 0.93 16.06 -6.91
CA CYS A 44 -0.05 15.30 -6.14
C CYS A 44 -0.20 15.91 -4.75
N TYR A 45 0.92 16.07 -4.05
CA TYR A 45 0.93 16.42 -2.64
C TYR A 45 2.20 17.17 -2.25
N HIS A 46 2.06 18.09 -1.29
CA HIS A 46 3.14 18.87 -0.73
C HIS A 46 3.10 18.77 0.81
N GLN A 47 4.17 18.26 1.40
CA GLN A 47 4.29 18.08 2.84
C GLN A 47 5.25 19.12 3.43
N THR A 48 4.74 19.98 4.30
CA THR A 48 5.55 21.00 5.00
C THR A 48 5.95 20.59 6.41
N SER A 49 5.07 19.92 7.15
CA SER A 49 5.34 19.47 8.51
C SER A 49 6.19 18.18 8.52
N SER A 50 6.89 17.95 9.63
CA SER A 50 7.59 16.67 9.82
C SER A 50 6.58 15.54 9.87
N ALA A 51 6.75 14.53 9.03
CA ALA A 51 6.20 13.21 9.31
C ALA A 51 6.83 12.71 10.62
N GLY A 52 6.06 12.08 11.49
CA GLY A 52 6.55 11.39 12.68
C GLY A 52 7.08 9.99 12.34
N ASN A 53 7.09 9.09 13.32
CA ASN A 53 7.65 7.73 13.19
C ASN A 53 6.60 6.71 12.74
N GLU A 54 5.51 7.17 12.12
CA GLU A 54 4.35 6.34 11.80
C GLU A 54 4.24 6.15 10.29
N THR A 55 3.38 5.21 9.90
CA THR A 55 2.93 5.10 8.52
C THR A 55 1.98 6.24 8.20
N TYR A 56 2.26 7.00 7.14
CA TYR A 56 1.44 8.14 6.72
C TYR A 56 0.70 7.85 5.43
N LEU A 57 -0.55 8.30 5.34
CA LEU A 57 -1.35 8.26 4.12
C LEU A 57 -1.36 9.65 3.48
N TYR A 58 -0.67 9.80 2.35
CA TYR A 58 -0.63 11.06 1.59
C TYR A 58 -1.55 11.02 0.37
N ASN A 59 -2.74 11.61 0.48
CA ASN A 59 -3.69 11.68 -0.61
C ASN A 59 -3.41 12.89 -1.52
N CYS A 60 -3.46 12.71 -2.85
CA CYS A 60 -3.36 13.86 -3.74
C CYS A 60 -4.47 14.89 -3.47
N THR A 61 -4.11 16.17 -3.54
CA THR A 61 -5.05 17.29 -3.34
C THR A 61 -6.11 17.40 -4.44
N ALA A 62 -5.82 16.85 -5.62
CA ALA A 62 -6.75 16.70 -6.73
C ALA A 62 -6.55 15.33 -7.42
N PRO A 63 -7.54 14.83 -8.18
CA PRO A 63 -7.33 13.66 -9.03
C PRO A 63 -6.21 13.91 -10.06
N VAL A 64 -5.16 13.10 -10.00
CA VAL A 64 -4.05 13.12 -10.95
C VAL A 64 -4.00 11.78 -11.67
N VAL A 65 -3.62 11.78 -12.94
CA VAL A 65 -3.37 10.57 -13.72
C VAL A 65 -1.91 10.59 -14.16
N GLY A 66 -1.23 9.46 -14.02
CA GLY A 66 0.11 9.22 -14.54
C GLY A 66 0.68 7.88 -14.11
N ARG A 67 1.85 7.55 -14.67
CA ARG A 67 2.52 6.24 -14.54
C ARG A 67 3.79 6.30 -13.69
N TYR A 68 4.45 7.45 -13.62
CA TYR A 68 5.72 7.61 -12.94
C TYR A 68 5.55 8.57 -11.78
N ILE A 69 6.07 8.19 -10.61
CA ILE A 69 6.03 9.01 -9.39
C ILE A 69 7.44 9.46 -9.06
N ARG A 70 7.58 10.71 -8.64
CA ARG A 70 8.82 11.27 -8.13
C ARG A 70 8.56 11.89 -6.77
N LEU A 71 9.27 11.39 -5.77
CA LEU A 71 9.38 12.01 -4.46
C LEU A 71 10.58 12.97 -4.48
N ILE A 72 10.34 14.25 -4.23
CA ILE A 72 11.38 15.29 -4.19
C ILE A 72 11.46 15.81 -2.78
N VAL A 73 12.63 15.67 -2.13
CA VAL A 73 12.84 16.24 -0.80
C VAL A 73 13.77 17.44 -0.94
N ARG A 74 13.31 18.62 -0.51
CA ARG A 74 14.07 19.86 -0.58
C ARG A 74 14.69 20.12 0.78
N LEU A 75 15.80 19.44 1.06
CA LEU A 75 16.57 19.65 2.29
C LEU A 75 17.54 20.82 2.10
N SER A 76 17.63 21.70 3.12
CA SER A 76 18.62 22.77 3.16
C SER A 76 20.05 22.25 3.37
N ASN A 77 20.19 21.00 3.84
CA ASN A 77 21.46 20.35 4.15
C ASN A 77 21.52 18.99 3.42
N ILE A 78 22.73 18.55 3.04
CA ILE A 78 23.01 17.35 2.22
C ILE A 78 22.87 16.06 3.06
N ASN A 79 21.69 15.82 3.63
CA ASN A 79 21.40 14.58 4.34
C ASN A 79 20.73 13.60 3.39
N TYR A 80 21.17 12.35 3.41
CA TYR A 80 20.53 11.28 2.67
C TYR A 80 19.10 11.08 3.15
N LEU A 81 18.18 10.98 2.19
CA LEU A 81 16.83 10.55 2.44
C LEU A 81 16.81 9.04 2.55
N HIS A 82 16.43 8.52 3.72
CA HIS A 82 16.09 7.12 3.89
C HIS A 82 14.58 6.98 3.76
N VAL A 83 14.13 6.39 2.66
CA VAL A 83 12.78 5.90 2.48
C VAL A 83 12.90 4.38 2.46
N CYS A 84 12.26 3.70 3.41
CA CYS A 84 12.26 2.24 3.43
C CYS A 84 11.43 1.69 2.28
N GLU A 85 10.25 2.28 2.06
CA GLU A 85 9.33 1.82 1.02
C GLU A 85 8.46 2.97 0.48
N ILE A 86 7.97 2.79 -0.73
CA ILE A 86 6.94 3.62 -1.36
C ILE A 86 5.96 2.67 -2.03
N GLU A 87 4.80 2.48 -1.44
CA GLU A 87 3.69 1.88 -2.16
C GLU A 87 2.92 2.95 -2.95
N VAL A 88 2.07 2.52 -3.89
CA VAL A 88 1.25 3.40 -4.71
C VAL A 88 -0.14 2.80 -4.86
N LEU A 89 -1.09 3.28 -4.07
CA LEU A 89 -2.48 2.80 -4.12
C LEU A 89 -3.31 3.55 -5.14
N VAL A 90 -3.67 2.91 -6.26
CA VAL A 90 -4.48 3.53 -7.33
C VAL A 90 -5.95 3.15 -7.21
N SER A 91 -6.84 4.14 -7.16
CA SER A 91 -8.28 3.89 -7.22
C SER A 91 -8.69 3.55 -8.65
N GLY A 92 -9.13 2.31 -8.87
CA GLY A 92 -9.78 1.89 -10.09
C GLY A 92 -8.89 1.07 -11.02
N SER A 93 -8.84 -0.24 -10.81
CA SER A 93 -8.80 -1.16 -11.94
C SER A 93 -9.51 -2.45 -11.58
N ARG A 94 -10.46 -2.88 -12.41
CA ARG A 94 -11.16 -4.18 -12.31
C ARG A 94 -10.24 -5.38 -12.61
N PHE A 95 -8.93 -5.19 -12.57
CA PHE A 95 -7.89 -6.16 -12.94
C PHE A 95 -7.11 -6.68 -11.73
N GLU A 96 -7.52 -6.32 -10.51
CA GLU A 96 -6.78 -6.62 -9.27
C GLU A 96 -6.84 -8.09 -8.80
N GLU A 97 -7.54 -8.98 -9.51
CA GLU A 97 -7.50 -10.44 -9.25
C GLU A 97 -6.09 -11.02 -9.37
N SER A 98 -5.18 -10.41 -10.14
CA SER A 98 -3.81 -10.90 -10.32
C SER A 98 -2.85 -10.59 -9.17
N TYR A 99 -3.25 -9.81 -8.16
CA TYR A 99 -2.36 -9.40 -7.06
C TYR A 99 -2.45 -10.31 -5.83
N PHE A 100 -3.59 -10.97 -5.59
CA PHE A 100 -3.76 -11.76 -4.37
C PHE A 100 -3.32 -13.22 -4.55
N ASN A 101 -2.38 -13.65 -3.71
CA ASN A 101 -1.94 -15.03 -3.63
C ASN A 101 -2.86 -15.83 -2.72
N LYS A 102 -3.37 -16.95 -3.22
CA LYS A 102 -4.21 -17.86 -2.46
C LYS A 102 -3.38 -18.90 -1.72
N LYS A 103 -3.57 -18.99 -0.39
CA LYS A 103 -3.21 -20.16 0.42
C LYS A 103 -4.48 -20.94 0.76
N ALA A 104 -4.68 -22.07 0.09
CA ALA A 104 -5.84 -22.93 0.29
C ALA A 104 -5.84 -23.57 1.69
N ASN A 105 -7.03 -23.87 2.22
CA ASN A 105 -7.24 -24.46 3.55
C ASN A 105 -6.40 -23.80 4.65
N THR A 106 -6.27 -22.47 4.60
CA THR A 106 -5.42 -21.68 5.49
C THR A 106 -6.20 -20.46 5.95
N GLN A 107 -5.98 -20.06 7.21
CA GLN A 107 -6.59 -18.89 7.83
C GLN A 107 -5.54 -18.05 8.55
N LEU A 108 -5.60 -16.73 8.37
CA LEU A 108 -4.90 -15.78 9.24
C LEU A 108 -5.69 -15.61 10.55
N THR A 109 -5.06 -15.83 11.70
CA THR A 109 -5.72 -15.84 13.01
C THR A 109 -5.71 -14.48 13.72
N GLU A 110 -5.33 -13.41 13.03
CA GLU A 110 -5.39 -12.05 13.58
C GLU A 110 -6.84 -11.57 13.71
N THR A 111 -7.03 -10.46 14.41
CA THR A 111 -8.33 -9.78 14.48
C THR A 111 -8.61 -9.12 13.12
N PRO A 112 -9.72 -9.46 12.45
CA PRO A 112 -10.10 -8.80 11.21
C PRO A 112 -10.41 -7.31 11.43
N LEU A 113 -10.07 -6.48 10.45
CA LEU A 113 -10.55 -5.10 10.36
C LEU A 113 -12.08 -5.05 10.29
N ASP A 114 -12.64 -5.97 9.53
CA ASP A 114 -14.08 -6.12 9.34
C ASP A 114 -14.41 -7.56 8.95
N THR A 115 -15.66 -7.97 9.18
CA THR A 115 -16.19 -9.27 8.76
C THR A 115 -17.53 -9.09 8.08
N LEU A 116 -17.62 -9.55 6.84
CA LEU A 116 -18.76 -9.37 5.96
C LEU A 116 -19.29 -10.73 5.51
N VAL A 117 -20.56 -10.78 5.10
CA VAL A 117 -21.12 -11.92 4.38
C VAL A 117 -21.34 -11.48 2.94
N VAL A 118 -20.63 -12.10 2.01
CA VAL A 118 -20.68 -11.77 0.57
C VAL A 118 -21.02 -13.01 -0.25
N ASN A 119 -21.35 -12.87 -1.54
CA ASN A 119 -21.84 -14.02 -2.30
C ASN A 119 -20.73 -14.90 -2.88
N SER A 120 -19.55 -14.32 -3.09
CA SER A 120 -18.43 -15.01 -3.69
C SER A 120 -17.09 -14.51 -3.14
N GLN A 121 -16.05 -15.31 -3.38
CA GLN A 121 -14.66 -14.91 -3.11
C GLN A 121 -14.28 -13.63 -3.87
N ASN A 122 -14.81 -13.43 -5.07
CA ASN A 122 -14.54 -12.24 -5.86
C ASN A 122 -15.17 -11.00 -5.23
N ASP A 123 -16.38 -11.10 -4.68
CA ASP A 123 -16.98 -9.99 -3.94
C ASP A 123 -16.14 -9.62 -2.71
N CYS A 124 -15.60 -10.62 -2.00
CA CYS A 124 -14.71 -10.38 -0.86
C CYS A 124 -13.43 -9.65 -1.27
N LEU A 125 -12.83 -10.07 -2.39
CA LEU A 125 -11.68 -9.40 -2.98
C LEU A 125 -12.03 -7.94 -3.33
N GLN A 126 -13.15 -7.71 -4.02
CA GLN A 126 -13.57 -6.35 -4.40
C GLN A 126 -13.82 -5.46 -3.17
N GLU A 127 -14.40 -6.00 -2.10
CA GLU A 127 -14.54 -5.30 -0.82
C GLU A 127 -13.19 -4.90 -0.22
N CYS A 128 -12.20 -5.81 -0.25
CA CYS A 128 -10.86 -5.50 0.24
C CYS A 128 -10.21 -4.39 -0.60
N LEU A 129 -10.22 -4.54 -1.93
CA LEU A 129 -9.64 -3.57 -2.86
C LEU A 129 -10.30 -2.19 -2.74
N GLY A 130 -11.62 -2.15 -2.59
CA GLY A 130 -12.37 -0.90 -2.35
C GLY A 130 -11.97 -0.19 -1.05
N ARG A 131 -11.37 -0.90 -0.10
CA ARG A 131 -10.92 -0.39 1.21
C ARG A 131 -9.41 -0.24 1.30
N ARG A 132 -8.67 -0.54 0.22
CA ARG A 132 -7.22 -0.46 0.19
C ARG A 132 -6.72 0.95 0.54
N SER A 133 -7.40 1.99 0.07
CA SER A 133 -6.98 3.37 0.35
C SER A 133 -7.51 3.96 1.67
N SER A 134 -8.47 3.33 2.33
CA SER A 134 -9.08 3.84 3.57
C SER A 134 -8.58 3.11 4.81
N THR A 135 -8.60 1.78 4.79
CA THR A 135 -8.19 0.93 5.92
C THR A 135 -7.01 0.04 5.57
N TYR A 136 -6.36 0.28 4.43
CA TYR A 136 -5.21 -0.48 3.99
C TYR A 136 -5.47 -2.00 3.93
N CYS A 137 -6.63 -2.39 3.38
CA CYS A 137 -6.93 -3.81 3.20
C CYS A 137 -6.03 -4.43 2.12
N THR A 138 -5.21 -5.39 2.54
CA THR A 138 -4.21 -6.06 1.71
C THR A 138 -4.28 -7.59 1.83
N ALA A 139 -5.17 -8.11 2.68
CA ALA A 139 -5.43 -9.53 2.81
C ALA A 139 -6.86 -9.82 3.28
N PHE A 140 -7.33 -11.04 3.04
CA PHE A 140 -8.61 -11.52 3.55
C PHE A 140 -8.64 -13.04 3.75
N ASN A 141 -9.46 -13.51 4.69
CA ASN A 141 -9.90 -14.90 4.75
C ASN A 141 -11.25 -15.04 4.06
N TRP A 142 -11.40 -16.07 3.24
CA TRP A 142 -12.66 -16.48 2.65
C TRP A 142 -13.09 -17.83 3.22
N VAL A 143 -14.17 -17.84 3.99
CA VAL A 143 -14.76 -19.05 4.58
C VAL A 143 -15.90 -19.53 3.68
N THR A 144 -15.67 -20.63 2.97
CA THR A 144 -16.57 -21.12 1.92
C THR A 144 -17.95 -21.56 2.46
N SER A 145 -18.01 -22.13 3.66
CA SER A 145 -19.25 -22.67 4.24
C SER A 145 -20.23 -21.59 4.70
N SER A 146 -19.73 -20.49 5.24
CA SER A 146 -20.53 -19.38 5.77
C SER A 146 -20.57 -18.18 4.83
N ARG A 147 -19.81 -18.21 3.74
CA ARG A 147 -19.55 -17.06 2.86
C ARG A 147 -19.01 -15.84 3.61
N SER A 148 -18.30 -16.11 4.70
CA SER A 148 -17.70 -15.08 5.55
C SER A 148 -16.42 -14.57 4.91
N CYS A 149 -16.33 -13.25 4.77
CA CYS A 149 -15.21 -12.50 4.27
C CYS A 149 -14.61 -11.71 5.43
N GLN A 150 -13.42 -12.10 5.89
CA GLN A 150 -12.72 -11.42 6.98
C GLN A 150 -11.59 -10.61 6.38
N LEU A 151 -11.63 -9.28 6.53
CA LEU A 151 -10.68 -8.36 5.91
C LEU A 151 -9.53 -8.01 6.86
N PHE A 152 -8.31 -7.85 6.34
CA PHE A 152 -7.12 -7.55 7.14
C PHE A 152 -6.26 -6.46 6.48
N SER A 153 -5.63 -5.64 7.33
CA SER A 153 -4.51 -4.78 6.97
C SER A 153 -3.24 -5.46 7.43
N VAL A 154 -2.61 -6.20 6.52
CA VAL A 154 -1.32 -6.83 6.78
C VAL A 154 -0.22 -6.11 6.00
N ASN A 155 0.98 -6.07 6.54
CA ASN A 155 2.14 -5.71 5.75
C ASN A 155 2.49 -6.93 4.87
N PRO A 156 2.39 -6.85 3.52
CA PRO A 156 2.62 -8.00 2.64
C PRO A 156 4.09 -8.44 2.58
N PHE A 157 5.02 -7.68 3.18
CA PHE A 157 6.45 -7.99 3.21
C PHE A 157 6.90 -8.71 4.49
N LEU A 158 6.02 -8.83 5.48
CA LEU A 158 6.32 -9.57 6.71
C LEU A 158 6.02 -11.06 6.54
N ASP A 159 6.82 -11.91 7.19
CA ASP A 159 6.52 -13.33 7.28
C ASP A 159 5.29 -13.56 8.17
N LEU A 160 4.18 -13.94 7.54
CA LEU A 160 2.93 -14.25 8.22
C LEU A 160 2.83 -15.71 8.66
N THR A 161 3.82 -16.57 8.38
CA THR A 161 3.73 -18.02 8.59
C THR A 161 3.38 -18.40 10.03
N GLY A 162 3.94 -17.70 11.02
CA GLY A 162 3.62 -17.92 12.44
C GLY A 162 2.19 -17.54 12.86
N LYS A 163 1.43 -16.87 11.99
CA LYS A 163 0.06 -16.40 12.22
C LYS A 163 -0.98 -17.11 11.34
N LEU A 164 -0.52 -18.02 10.48
CA LEU A 164 -1.35 -18.82 9.59
C LEU A 164 -1.61 -20.18 10.22
N THR A 165 -2.86 -20.63 10.14
CA THR A 165 -3.27 -21.97 10.61
C THR A 165 -4.00 -22.72 9.50
N SER A 166 -3.87 -24.05 9.50
CA SER A 166 -4.57 -24.91 8.54
C SER A 166 -6.02 -25.08 8.97
N VAL A 167 -6.95 -24.59 8.14
CA VAL A 167 -8.39 -24.65 8.39
C VAL A 167 -9.10 -25.04 7.10
N VAL A 168 -9.64 -26.26 7.07
CA VAL A 168 -10.37 -26.79 5.91
C VAL A 168 -11.57 -25.90 5.59
N GLY A 169 -11.75 -25.57 4.31
CA GLY A 169 -12.86 -24.74 3.84
C GLY A 169 -12.66 -23.24 4.06
N THR A 170 -11.50 -22.82 4.58
CA THR A 170 -11.08 -21.41 4.64
C THR A 170 -9.88 -21.19 3.73
N HIS A 171 -9.85 -20.07 3.02
CA HIS A 171 -8.78 -19.72 2.10
C HIS A 171 -8.26 -18.34 2.43
N PHE A 172 -6.95 -18.21 2.61
CA PHE A 172 -6.30 -16.94 2.85
C PHE A 172 -5.81 -16.34 1.54
N TYR A 173 -6.03 -15.05 1.35
CA TYR A 173 -5.60 -14.29 0.18
C TYR A 173 -4.80 -13.08 0.65
N SER A 174 -3.63 -12.82 0.06
CA SER A 174 -2.80 -11.65 0.39
C SER A 174 -2.07 -11.09 -0.82
N GLU A 175 -1.83 -9.78 -0.82
CA GLU A 175 -1.41 -9.02 -2.01
C GLU A 175 0.00 -9.32 -2.58
N TYR A 176 0.84 -10.17 -1.97
CA TYR A 176 2.07 -10.67 -2.62
C TYR A 176 2.68 -11.95 -1.99
N ASN A 177 3.51 -12.64 -2.77
CA ASN A 177 4.40 -13.77 -2.46
C ASN A 177 5.73 -13.48 -3.19
N LEU A 178 6.88 -13.54 -2.53
CA LEU A 178 8.13 -13.89 -3.18
C LEU A 178 8.67 -15.10 -2.43
N LEU A 179 8.76 -16.20 -3.17
CA LEU A 179 9.46 -17.42 -2.81
C LEU A 179 10.67 -17.15 -1.91
N LEU A 180 10.56 -17.56 -0.65
CA LEU A 180 11.65 -18.14 0.13
C LEU A 180 11.12 -19.43 0.76
#